data_AF-W2TFR8-F1
#
_entry.id   AF-W2TFR8-F1
#
_cell.length_a   1.000
_cell.length_b   1.000
_cell.length_c   1.000
_cell.angle_alpha   90.00
_cell.angle_beta   90.00
_cell.angle_gamma   90.00
#
_symmetry.space_group_name_H-M   'P 1'
#
loop_
_entity.id
_entity.type
_entity.pdbx_description
1 polymer ?
#
loop_
_entity_poly.entity_id
_entity_poly.type
_entity_poly.pdbx_seq_one_letter_code
_entity_poly.pdbx_strand_id
1 'polypeptide(L)'
;MQLRTDFVLSQAITVAATAIVDTVYRGWPMFEGVPSDLLLTISSFLSAYGDERGMAEDAWEAWRQLESRVVFTLIRAPSSVCRTCVPVVSGQRTEITVSVPLPREIYDYLPPELKLRKHIAVSCTYFNIGVCSADVLNIHAD
;
A
#
# COMPACT_ATOMS: atom_id res chain seq x y z
N MET A 1 2.78 -9.62 -20.25
CA MET A 1 1.88 -8.60 -19.66
C MET A 1 1.37 -9.04 -18.29
N GLN A 2 0.51 -10.06 -18.17
CA GLN A 2 -0.16 -10.40 -16.90
C GLN A 2 0.78 -10.72 -15.72
N LEU A 3 1.86 -11.47 -15.93
CA LEU A 3 2.86 -11.77 -14.88
C LEU A 3 3.56 -10.52 -14.35
N ARG A 4 3.82 -9.52 -15.22
CA ARG A 4 4.49 -8.27 -14.83
C ARG A 4 3.57 -7.44 -13.93
N THR A 5 2.29 -7.32 -14.30
CA THR A 5 1.28 -6.62 -13.51
C THR A 5 1.05 -7.27 -12.15
N ASP A 6 0.93 -8.60 -12.09
CA ASP A 6 0.77 -9.35 -10.83
C ASP A 6 1.98 -9.12 -9.89
N PHE A 7 3.19 -9.03 -10.45
CA PHE A 7 4.41 -8.77 -9.69
C PHE A 7 4.42 -7.36 -9.06
N VAL A 8 4.13 -6.31 -9.85
CA VAL A 8 4.12 -4.93 -9.33
C VAL A 8 2.96 -4.72 -8.35
N LEU A 9 1.81 -5.37 -8.56
CA LEU A 9 0.72 -5.39 -7.59
C LEU A 9 1.15 -6.02 -6.26
N SER A 10 1.91 -7.12 -6.29
CA SER A 10 2.47 -7.73 -5.06
C SER A 10 3.39 -6.76 -4.30
N GLN A 11 4.20 -5.98 -5.01
CA GLN A 11 5.00 -4.92 -4.40
C GLN A 11 4.13 -3.84 -3.75
N ALA A 12 3.09 -3.37 -4.45
CA ALA A 12 2.14 -2.40 -3.91
C ALA A 12 1.42 -2.91 -2.65
N ILE A 13 0.98 -4.18 -2.66
CA ILE A 13 0.36 -4.85 -1.49
C ILE A 13 1.33 -4.88 -0.32
N THR A 14 2.60 -5.19 -0.58
CA THR A 14 3.64 -5.25 0.46
C THR A 14 3.85 -3.88 1.10
N VAL A 15 3.91 -2.82 0.28
CA VAL A 15 4.04 -1.44 0.77
C VAL A 15 2.83 -1.05 1.61
N ALA A 16 1.61 -1.28 1.12
CA ALA A 16 0.39 -0.95 1.85
C ALA A 16 0.26 -1.74 3.17
N ALA A 17 0.55 -3.04 3.16
CA ALA A 17 0.54 -3.85 4.37
C ALA A 17 1.56 -3.34 5.41
N THR A 18 2.75 -2.96 4.95
CA THR A 18 3.78 -2.38 5.82
C THR A 18 3.33 -1.05 6.41
N ALA A 19 2.73 -0.18 5.61
CA ALA A 19 2.19 1.10 6.06
C ALA A 19 1.04 0.92 7.07
N ILE A 20 0.16 -0.06 6.88
CA ILE A 20 -0.89 -0.41 7.84
C ILE A 20 -0.30 -0.84 9.17
N VAL A 21 0.71 -1.72 9.16
CA VAL A 21 1.39 -2.16 10.37
C VAL A 21 2.03 -0.97 11.08
N ASP A 22 2.79 -0.13 10.37
CA ASP A 22 3.40 1.08 10.95
C ASP A 22 2.35 2.03 11.55
N THR A 23 1.22 2.23 10.86
CA THR A 23 0.10 3.05 11.35
C THR A 23 -0.50 2.48 12.64
N VAL A 24 -0.66 1.16 12.72
CA VAL A 24 -1.11 0.50 13.94
C VAL A 24 -0.14 0.75 15.10
N TYR A 25 1.17 0.62 14.87
CA TYR A 25 2.18 0.85 15.90
C TYR A 25 2.29 2.32 16.35
N ARG A 26 2.03 3.27 15.45
CA ARG A 26 1.98 4.71 15.76
C ARG A 26 0.68 5.13 16.46
N GLY A 27 -0.33 4.29 16.44
CA GLY A 27 -1.69 4.61 16.84
C GLY A 27 -2.54 4.99 15.63
N TRP A 28 -3.67 4.30 15.48
CA TRP A 28 -4.55 4.51 14.34
C TRP A 28 -5.15 5.93 14.37
N PRO A 29 -5.18 6.66 13.23
CA PRO A 29 -5.78 7.98 13.17
C PRO A 29 -7.29 7.90 13.46
N MET A 30 -7.75 8.70 14.42
CA MET A 30 -9.15 8.79 14.80
C MET A 30 -9.66 10.19 14.51
N PHE A 31 -10.81 10.31 13.86
CA PHE A 31 -11.51 11.58 13.65
C PHE A 31 -12.89 11.47 14.29
N GLU A 32 -13.17 12.33 15.28
CA GLU A 32 -14.44 12.33 16.05
C GLU A 32 -14.81 10.95 16.63
N GLY A 33 -13.80 10.16 17.04
CA GLY A 33 -14.01 8.81 17.60
C GLY A 33 -14.22 7.71 16.56
N VAL A 34 -14.16 8.03 15.27
CA VAL A 34 -14.24 7.07 14.16
C VAL A 34 -12.85 6.83 13.59
N PRO A 35 -12.44 5.57 13.34
CA PRO A 35 -11.18 5.27 12.65
C PRO A 35 -11.18 5.91 11.27
N SER A 36 -10.18 6.74 10.97
CA SER A 36 -10.03 7.32 9.64
C SER A 36 -9.67 6.24 8.63
N ASP A 37 -10.10 6.45 7.39
CA ASP A 37 -9.63 5.64 6.26
C ASP A 37 -8.17 6.00 5.94
N LEU A 38 -7.44 5.04 5.39
CA LEU A 38 -6.02 5.24 5.10
C LEU A 38 -5.84 5.78 3.69
N LEU A 39 -5.16 6.91 3.61
CA LEU A 39 -4.64 7.47 2.37
C LEU A 39 -3.13 7.18 2.28
N LEU A 40 -2.73 6.31 1.37
CA LEU A 40 -1.34 6.06 1.05
C LEU A 40 -0.87 7.07 0.00
N THR A 41 0.03 7.97 0.40
CA THR A 41 0.65 8.92 -0.54
C THR A 41 2.01 8.39 -0.97
N ILE A 42 2.15 8.08 -2.25
CA ILE A 42 3.37 7.56 -2.84
C ILE A 42 3.98 8.65 -3.71
N SER A 43 5.26 8.92 -3.50
CA SER A 43 6.05 9.79 -4.36
C SER A 43 7.17 9.00 -5.00
N SER A 44 7.32 9.10 -6.32
CA SER A 44 8.45 8.53 -7.06
C SER A 44 9.17 9.60 -7.87
N PHE A 45 10.39 9.26 -8.28
CA PHE A 45 11.31 10.17 -8.97
C PHE A 45 11.77 9.61 -10.32
N LEU A 46 10.92 8.78 -10.94
CA LEU A 46 11.23 8.10 -12.20
C LEU A 46 11.21 9.09 -13.36
N SER A 47 12.24 9.12 -14.20
CA SER A 47 12.25 9.99 -15.37
C SER A 47 11.20 9.57 -16.40
N ALA A 48 10.92 10.46 -17.36
CA ALA A 48 9.99 10.20 -18.44
C ALA A 48 10.62 9.44 -19.63
N TYR A 49 11.82 8.85 -19.45
CA TYR A 49 12.61 8.25 -20.52
C TYR A 49 12.87 6.76 -20.29
N GLY A 50 13.01 6.03 -21.40
CA GLY A 50 13.41 4.63 -21.40
C GLY A 50 12.54 3.74 -20.50
N ASP A 51 13.20 2.86 -19.75
CA ASP A 51 12.55 1.88 -18.88
C ASP A 51 11.85 2.54 -17.68
N GLU A 52 12.33 3.69 -17.20
CA GLU A 52 11.76 4.38 -16.04
C GLU A 52 10.34 4.89 -16.31
N ARG A 53 10.07 5.31 -17.54
CA ARG A 53 8.70 5.64 -17.96
C ARG A 53 7.78 4.42 -17.85
N GLY A 54 8.23 3.27 -18.33
CA GLY A 54 7.46 2.02 -18.23
C GLY A 54 7.25 1.58 -16.78
N MET A 55 8.24 1.79 -15.91
CA MET A 55 8.13 1.54 -14.47
C MET A 55 7.10 2.46 -13.81
N ALA A 56 7.05 3.75 -14.20
CA ALA A 56 6.06 4.69 -13.67
C ALA A 56 4.63 4.34 -14.11
N GLU A 57 4.46 3.89 -15.36
CA GLU A 57 3.18 3.40 -15.88
C GLU A 57 2.73 2.11 -15.16
N ASP A 58 3.64 1.17 -14.95
CA ASP A 58 3.36 -0.07 -14.20
C ASP A 58 3.01 0.23 -12.72
N ALA A 59 3.71 1.16 -12.07
CA ALA A 59 3.44 1.57 -10.70
C ALA A 59 2.07 2.24 -10.57
N TRP A 60 1.75 3.18 -11.46
CA TRP A 60 0.43 3.83 -11.50
C TRP A 60 -0.70 2.82 -11.57
N GLU A 61 -0.59 1.85 -12.47
CA GLU A 61 -1.61 0.82 -12.65
C GLU A 61 -1.69 -0.12 -11.44
N ALA A 62 -0.56 -0.45 -10.80
CA ALA A 62 -0.54 -1.25 -9.58
C ALA A 62 -1.28 -0.59 -8.42
N TRP A 63 -1.13 0.72 -8.21
CA TRP A 63 -1.87 1.45 -7.17
C TRP A 63 -3.38 1.45 -7.43
N ARG A 64 -3.81 1.63 -8.68
CA ARG A 64 -5.23 1.54 -9.05
C ARG A 64 -5.81 0.14 -8.86
N GLN A 65 -5.02 -0.89 -9.14
CA GLN A 65 -5.43 -2.28 -8.89
C GLN A 65 -5.49 -2.60 -7.39
N LEU A 66 -4.59 -2.04 -6.59
CA LEU A 66 -4.64 -2.17 -5.14
C LEU A 66 -5.95 -1.59 -4.60
N GLU A 67 -6.31 -0.36 -4.97
CA GLU A 67 -7.56 0.27 -4.54
C GLU A 67 -8.81 -0.50 -4.96
N SER A 68 -8.83 -1.06 -6.18
CA SER A 68 -10.03 -1.67 -6.75
C SER A 68 -10.23 -3.14 -6.38
N ARG A 69 -9.17 -3.86 -6.00
CA ARG A 69 -9.20 -5.33 -5.85
C ARG A 69 -8.73 -5.81 -4.50
N VAL A 70 -8.05 -4.99 -3.69
CA VAL A 70 -7.41 -5.44 -2.45
C VAL A 70 -8.10 -4.84 -1.24
N VAL A 71 -8.46 -5.71 -0.29
CA VAL A 71 -8.94 -5.30 1.03
C VAL A 71 -8.01 -5.84 2.11
N PHE A 72 -7.82 -5.07 3.18
CA PHE A 72 -6.99 -5.44 4.31
C PHE A 72 -7.85 -5.76 5.52
N THR A 73 -7.44 -6.73 6.32
CA THR A 73 -8.10 -7.06 7.58
C THR A 73 -7.05 -7.24 8.66
N LEU A 74 -7.23 -6.56 9.79
CA LEU A 74 -6.40 -6.77 10.97
C LEU A 74 -6.93 -7.99 11.74
N ILE A 75 -6.08 -8.98 11.99
CA ILE A 75 -6.44 -10.16 12.77
C ILE A 75 -5.56 -10.28 13.99
N ARG A 76 -6.10 -10.86 15.07
CA ARG A 76 -5.32 -11.15 16.26
C ARG A 76 -4.44 -12.37 16.01
N ALA A 77 -3.14 -12.27 16.32
CA ALA A 77 -2.24 -13.39 16.15
C ALA A 77 -2.70 -14.62 16.98
N PRO A 78 -2.59 -15.84 16.42
CA PRO A 78 -3.12 -17.05 17.05
C PRO A 78 -2.38 -17.42 18.32
N SER A 79 -1.09 -17.08 18.43
CA SER A 79 -0.23 -17.40 19.56
C SER A 79 0.25 -16.13 20.28
N SER A 80 0.33 -16.18 21.62
CA SER A 80 0.85 -15.10 22.46
C SER A 80 2.35 -14.89 22.36
N VAL A 81 3.09 -15.85 21.82
CA VAL A 81 4.53 -15.69 21.54
C VAL A 81 4.81 -15.17 20.13
N CYS A 82 3.79 -15.05 19.29
CA CYS A 82 3.95 -14.54 17.93
C CYS A 82 4.17 -13.03 17.96
N ARG A 83 5.37 -12.60 17.57
CA ARG A 83 5.75 -11.18 17.48
C ARG A 83 5.85 -10.68 16.04
N THR A 84 5.61 -11.54 15.05
CA THR A 84 5.77 -11.21 13.63
C THR A 84 4.43 -10.88 12.98
N CYS A 85 4.39 -9.76 12.26
CA CYS A 85 3.24 -9.33 11.47
C CYS A 85 3.39 -9.81 10.01
N VAL A 86 3.39 -11.12 9.77
CA VAL A 86 3.51 -11.67 8.40
C VAL A 86 2.13 -11.67 7.74
N PRO A 87 1.88 -10.85 6.70
CA PRO A 87 0.58 -10.81 6.06
C PRO A 87 0.28 -12.12 5.32
N VAL A 88 -0.99 -12.54 5.35
CA VAL A 88 -1.49 -13.69 4.60
C VAL A 88 -2.40 -13.21 3.48
N VAL A 89 -2.00 -13.49 2.24
CA VAL A 89 -2.77 -13.15 1.03
C VAL A 89 -3.67 -14.31 0.67
N SER A 90 -4.95 -14.03 0.40
CA SER A 90 -5.96 -15.02 0.05
C SER A 90 -6.98 -14.44 -0.93
N GLY A 91 -7.88 -15.28 -1.45
CA GLY A 91 -8.93 -14.87 -2.39
C GLY A 91 -8.57 -15.14 -3.85
N GLN A 92 -9.17 -14.35 -4.75
CA GLN A 92 -9.00 -14.46 -6.20
C GLN A 92 -8.28 -13.22 -6.74
N ARG A 93 -7.74 -13.28 -7.96
CA ARG A 93 -7.03 -12.14 -8.58
C ARG A 93 -7.88 -10.85 -8.68
N THR A 94 -9.19 -10.98 -8.77
CA THR A 94 -10.13 -9.85 -8.85
C THR A 94 -10.56 -9.33 -7.48
N GLU A 95 -10.36 -10.12 -6.42
CA GLU A 95 -10.76 -9.81 -5.05
C GLU A 95 -9.79 -10.49 -4.08
N ILE A 96 -8.77 -9.72 -3.68
CA ILE A 96 -7.67 -10.16 -2.85
C ILE A 96 -7.93 -9.68 -1.42
N THR A 97 -7.86 -10.60 -0.47
CA THR A 97 -7.91 -10.27 0.96
C THR A 97 -6.54 -10.47 1.58
N VAL A 98 -6.01 -9.40 2.19
CA VAL A 98 -4.74 -9.41 2.91
C VAL A 98 -5.01 -9.36 4.40
N SER A 99 -4.83 -10.49 5.07
CA SER A 99 -4.95 -10.59 6.52
C SER A 99 -3.63 -10.21 7.18
N VAL A 100 -3.64 -9.17 8.00
CA VAL A 100 -2.46 -8.67 8.72
C VAL A 100 -2.58 -9.11 10.19
N PRO A 101 -1.84 -10.16 10.60
CA PRO A 101 -1.84 -10.57 12.00
C PRO A 101 -1.05 -9.56 12.84
N LEU A 102 -1.65 -9.16 13.96
CA LEU A 102 -1.03 -8.29 14.95
C LEU A 102 -0.75 -9.08 16.24
N PRO A 103 0.38 -8.81 16.93
CA PRO A 103 0.62 -9.33 18.27
C PRO A 103 -0.58 -9.03 19.19
N ARG A 104 -0.87 -9.96 20.12
CA ARG A 104 -2.10 -9.89 20.93
C ARG A 104 -2.21 -8.57 21.68
N GLU A 105 -1.11 -8.11 22.26
CA GLU A 105 -1.06 -6.86 23.02
C GLU A 105 -1.46 -5.69 22.12
N ILE A 106 -0.85 -5.59 20.93
CA ILE A 106 -1.14 -4.53 19.97
C ILE A 106 -2.59 -4.58 19.48
N TYR A 107 -3.09 -5.78 19.16
CA TYR A 107 -4.48 -5.96 18.72
C TYR A 107 -5.47 -5.55 19.83
N ASP A 108 -5.20 -5.92 21.07
CA ASP A 108 -6.09 -5.67 22.19
C ASP A 108 -6.18 -4.14 22.49
N TYR A 109 -5.10 -3.39 22.26
CA TYR A 109 -5.06 -1.92 22.35
C TYR A 109 -5.74 -1.17 21.20
N LEU A 110 -6.12 -1.84 20.10
CA LEU A 110 -6.80 -1.15 19.00
C LEU A 110 -8.14 -0.55 19.45
N PRO A 111 -8.55 0.60 18.86
CA PRO A 111 -9.87 1.16 19.07
C PRO A 111 -10.98 0.10 18.80
N PRO A 112 -12.02 0.01 19.66
CA PRO A 112 -13.12 -0.93 19.47
C PRO A 112 -13.77 -0.82 18.09
N GLU A 113 -13.94 0.39 17.59
CA GLU A 113 -14.53 0.71 16.29
C GLU A 113 -13.70 0.12 15.15
N LEU A 114 -12.36 0.14 15.28
CA LEU A 114 -11.45 -0.46 14.31
C LEU A 114 -11.50 -1.98 14.36
N LYS A 115 -11.62 -2.59 15.55
CA LYS A 115 -11.79 -4.05 15.70
C LYS A 115 -13.10 -4.56 15.11
N LEU A 116 -14.14 -3.72 15.08
CA LEU A 116 -15.42 -4.03 14.45
C LEU A 116 -15.39 -3.91 12.92
N ARG A 117 -14.42 -3.19 12.34
CA ARG A 117 -14.27 -3.10 10.89
C ARG A 117 -13.84 -4.45 10.31
N LYS A 118 -14.67 -4.99 9.41
CA LYS A 118 -14.36 -6.22 8.68
C LYS A 118 -13.19 -6.04 7.71
N HIS A 119 -13.14 -4.88 7.07
CA HIS A 119 -12.16 -4.53 6.05
C HIS A 119 -11.69 -3.08 6.21
N ILE A 120 -10.44 -2.85 5.87
CA ILE A 120 -9.81 -1.54 5.76
C ILE A 120 -9.58 -1.30 4.27
N ALA A 121 -10.21 -0.24 3.76
CA ALA A 121 -9.92 0.28 2.43
C ALA A 121 -8.71 1.21 2.51
N VAL A 122 -7.82 1.12 1.51
CA VAL A 122 -6.67 2.00 1.35
C VAL A 122 -6.87 2.75 0.05
N SER A 123 -7.04 4.06 0.14
CA SER A 123 -6.96 4.95 -1.03
C SER A 123 -5.51 5.27 -1.28
N CYS A 124 -5.12 5.40 -2.55
CA CYS A 124 -3.76 5.75 -2.93
C CYS A 124 -3.74 7.08 -3.68
N THR A 125 -2.63 7.79 -3.57
CA THR A 125 -2.31 8.90 -4.46
C THR A 125 -0.87 8.77 -4.87
N TYR A 126 -0.62 8.76 -6.17
CA TYR A 126 0.70 8.57 -6.74
C TYR A 126 1.16 9.84 -7.45
N PHE A 127 2.25 10.41 -6.94
CA PHE A 127 2.93 11.56 -7.51
C PHE A 127 4.27 11.12 -8.09
N ASN A 128 4.44 11.18 -9.40
CA ASN A 128 5.76 11.01 -10.02
C ASN A 128 6.35 12.38 -10.35
N ILE A 129 7.44 12.74 -9.66
CA ILE A 129 8.22 13.95 -9.93
C ILE A 129 9.41 13.51 -10.77
N GLY A 130 9.22 13.48 -12.09
CA GLY A 130 10.25 12.97 -12.99
C GLY A 130 11.54 13.78 -12.89
N VAL A 131 12.63 13.13 -12.50
CA VAL A 131 13.96 13.76 -12.52
C VAL A 131 14.41 13.80 -13.97
N CYS A 132 14.39 14.98 -14.56
CA CYS A 132 14.98 15.23 -15.86
C CYS A 132 16.40 15.75 -15.64
N SER A 133 17.42 15.11 -16.20
CA SER A 133 18.71 15.76 -16.37
C SER A 133 18.50 16.93 -17.34
N ALA A 134 18.60 18.16 -16.84
CA ALA A 134 18.37 19.38 -17.60
C ALA A 134 19.47 19.67 -18.66
N ASP A 135 20.07 18.64 -19.25
CA ASP A 135 21.13 18.76 -20.26
C ASP A 135 20.62 18.57 -21.70
N VAL A 136 19.31 18.37 -21.92
CA VAL A 136 18.75 18.13 -23.28
C VAL A 136 17.99 19.34 -23.84
N LEU A 137 17.95 20.48 -23.14
CA LEU A 137 17.39 21.74 -23.68
C LEU A 137 18.45 22.70 -24.26
N ASN A 138 19.65 22.22 -24.57
CA ASN A 138 20.67 23.03 -25.25
C ASN A 138 21.25 22.35 -26.50
N ILE A 139 20.39 22.08 -27.48
CA ILE A 139 20.84 21.72 -28.84
C ILE A 139 20.00 22.45 -29.90
N HIS A 140 20.66 23.46 -30.48
CA HIS A 140 20.37 24.20 -31.72
C HIS A 140 19.28 25.27 -31.71
N ALA A 141 19.62 26.41 -31.10
CA ALA A 141 19.30 27.72 -31.69
C ALA A 141 20.60 28.30 -32.27
N ASP A 142 20.92 27.91 -33.51
CA ASP A 142 21.80 28.62 -34.44
C ASP A 142 21.16 28.57 -35.83
#